data_AF-A0AAP2E3A3-F1
#
_entry.id   AF-A0AAP2E3A3-F1
#
_cell.length_a   1.000
_cell.length_b   1.000
_cell.length_c   1.000
_cell.angle_alpha   90.00
_cell.angle_beta   90.00
_cell.angle_gamma   90.00
#
_symmetry.space_group_name_H-M   'P 1'
#
loop_
_entity.id
_entity.type
_entity.pdbx_description
1 polymer ?
#
loop_
_entity_poly.entity_id
_entity_poly.type
_entity_poly.pdbx_seq_one_letter_code
_entity_poly.pdbx_strand_id
1 'polypeptide(L)' 'IADGRIAALIFFWDPRARLPHDPDIKALLRLAVVWNIPMACNRATADLLFSSPIFLDGYTRGVPDFTEYNNRPL' A
#
# COMPACT_ATOMS: atom_id res chain seq x y z
N ILE A 1 -7.92 -2.64 -2.78
CA ILE A 1 -6.88 -3.00 -1.78
C ILE A 1 -7.51 -3.77 -0.63
N ALA A 2 -8.50 -3.20 0.07
CA ALA A 2 -9.17 -3.87 1.20
C ALA A 2 -9.77 -5.25 0.87
N ASP A 3 -10.38 -5.41 -0.31
CA ASP A 3 -10.95 -6.70 -0.76
C ASP A 3 -9.90 -7.77 -1.12
N GLY A 4 -8.60 -7.52 -0.87
CA GLY A 4 -7.52 -8.47 -1.16
C GLY A 4 -7.20 -8.68 -2.64
N ARG A 5 -7.93 -8.06 -3.57
CA ARG A 5 -7.75 -8.20 -5.03
C ARG A 5 -6.51 -7.49 -5.59
N ILE A 6 -5.84 -6.68 -4.79
CA ILE A 6 -4.63 -5.95 -5.16
C ILE A 6 -3.49 -6.45 -4.28
N ALA A 7 -2.48 -7.07 -4.90
CA ALA A 7 -1.34 -7.67 -4.22
C ALA A 7 -0.17 -6.69 -4.00
N ALA A 8 -0.06 -5.65 -4.81
CA ALA A 8 0.96 -4.60 -4.70
C ALA A 8 0.45 -3.28 -5.30
N LEU A 9 1.02 -2.16 -4.86
CA LEU A 9 0.69 -0.81 -5.35
C LEU A 9 1.93 -0.12 -5.94
N ILE A 10 1.95 0.12 -7.25
CA ILE A 10 2.95 0.98 -7.88
C ILE A 10 2.26 2.29 -8.23
N PHE A 11 2.64 3.38 -7.57
CA PHE A 11 1.95 4.67 -7.71
C PHE A 11 2.93 5.84 -7.79
N PHE A 12 3.25 6.26 -9.02
CA PHE A 12 4.13 7.40 -9.26
C PHE A 12 3.29 8.68 -9.29
N TRP A 13 3.37 9.44 -8.21
CA TRP A 13 2.72 10.74 -8.07
C TRP A 13 3.78 11.85 -8.13
N ASP A 14 3.39 13.06 -8.56
CA ASP A 14 4.30 14.20 -8.65
C ASP A 14 4.47 14.87 -7.27
N PRO A 15 5.69 14.88 -6.67
CA PRO A 15 5.93 15.47 -5.36
C PRO A 15 6.02 17.01 -5.39
N ARG A 16 6.08 17.63 -6.57
CA ARG A 16 6.35 19.08 -6.71
C ARG A 16 5.10 19.93 -6.83
N ALA A 17 3.96 19.35 -7.20
CA ALA A 17 2.70 20.05 -7.35
C ALA A 17 1.70 19.58 -6.29
N ARG A 18 1.07 20.53 -5.58
CA ARG A 18 -0.15 20.24 -4.84
C ARG A 18 -1.26 20.04 -5.85
N LEU A 19 -1.82 18.83 -5.89
CA LEU A 19 -2.93 18.52 -6.77
C LEU A 19 -4.25 18.65 -5.99
N PRO A 20 -5.37 19.03 -6.63
CA PRO A 20 -6.68 19.10 -5.98
C PRO A 20 -7.10 17.79 -5.29
N HIS A 21 -6.52 16.66 -5.70
CA HIS A 21 -6.76 15.32 -5.20
C HIS A 21 -5.67 14.80 -4.23
N ASP A 22 -4.85 15.68 -3.64
CA ASP A 22 -3.91 15.34 -2.56
C ASP A 22 -4.54 14.53 -1.40
N PRO A 23 -5.79 14.78 -0.96
CA PRO A 23 -6.47 13.94 0.03
C PRO A 23 -6.62 12.49 -0.43
N ASP A 24 -6.88 12.26 -1.71
CA ASP A 24 -7.10 10.92 -2.28
C ASP A 24 -5.78 10.14 -2.36
N ILE A 25 -4.67 10.80 -2.73
CA ILE A 25 -3.32 10.21 -2.69
C ILE A 25 -3.02 9.70 -1.29
N LYS A 26 -3.28 10.52 -0.26
CA LYS A 26 -3.05 10.13 1.13
C LYS A 26 -3.98 9.01 1.59
N ALA A 27 -5.24 9.02 1.16
CA ALA A 27 -6.20 7.96 1.48
C ALA A 27 -5.75 6.62 0.89
N LEU A 28 -5.30 6.61 -0.38
CA LEU A 28 -4.80 5.41 -1.04
C LEU A 28 -3.54 4.85 -0.36
N LEU A 29 -2.56 5.72 -0.07
CA LEU A 29 -1.33 5.32 0.63
C LEU A 29 -1.62 4.80 2.03
N ARG A 30 -2.53 5.47 2.76
CA ARG A 30 -2.98 4.99 4.08
C ARG A 30 -3.59 3.60 3.99
N LEU A 31 -4.41 3.34 2.97
CA LEU A 31 -5.02 2.03 2.79
C LEU A 31 -3.96 0.95 2.48
N ALA A 32 -2.96 1.26 1.66
CA ALA A 32 -1.86 0.35 1.38
C ALA A 32 -1.07 -0.04 2.64
N VAL A 33 -0.80 0.95 3.52
CA VAL A 33 -0.15 0.74 4.82
C VAL A 33 -1.02 -0.11 5.74
N VAL A 34 -2.32 0.21 5.86
CA VAL A 34 -3.27 -0.54 6.70
C VAL A 34 -3.31 -2.02 6.31
N TRP A 35 -3.31 -2.33 5.02
CA TRP A 35 -3.39 -3.72 4.54
C TRP A 35 -2.04 -4.39 4.32
N ASN A 36 -0.95 -3.71 4.72
CA ASN A 36 0.43 -4.20 4.66
C ASN A 36 0.82 -4.74 3.26
N ILE A 37 0.36 -4.08 2.20
CA ILE A 37 0.73 -4.49 0.82
C ILE A 37 2.05 -3.81 0.41
N PRO A 38 2.91 -4.50 -0.36
CA PRO A 38 4.07 -3.88 -0.98
C PRO A 38 3.65 -2.67 -1.81
N MET A 39 4.29 -1.52 -1.58
CA MET A 39 4.01 -0.30 -2.33
C MET A 39 5.28 0.43 -2.76
N ALA A 40 5.27 0.99 -3.98
CA ALA A 40 6.32 1.84 -4.49
C ALA A 40 5.75 3.17 -4.97
N CYS A 41 6.27 4.26 -4.41
CA CYS A 41 5.90 5.63 -4.78
C CYS A 41 6.88 6.27 -5.80
N ASN A 42 7.96 5.58 -6.13
CA ASN A 42 8.96 6.02 -7.07
C ASN A 42 9.60 4.82 -7.78
N ARG A 43 10.34 5.12 -8.85
CA ARG A 43 10.98 4.10 -9.69
C ARG A 43 11.98 3.24 -8.92
N ALA A 44 12.83 3.85 -8.08
CA ALA A 44 13.85 3.11 -7.33
C ALA A 44 13.24 2.05 -6.40
N THR A 45 12.15 2.38 -5.69
CA THR A 45 11.42 1.42 -4.86
C THR A 45 10.74 0.34 -5.70
N ALA A 46 10.20 0.69 -6.88
CA ALA A 46 9.61 -0.28 -7.78
C ALA A 46 10.65 -1.29 -8.29
N ASP A 47 11.82 -0.81 -8.72
CA ASP A 47 12.93 -1.65 -9.18
C ASP A 47 13.39 -2.61 -8.06
N LEU A 48 13.45 -2.13 -6.81
CA LEU A 48 13.76 -2.99 -5.65
C LEU A 48 12.66 -4.00 -5.34
N LEU A 49 11.38 -3.64 -5.46
CA LEU A 49 10.27 -4.58 -5.26
C LEU A 49 10.30 -5.70 -6.30
N PHE A 50 10.49 -5.38 -7.58
CA PHE A 50 10.48 -6.38 -8.66
C PHE A 50 11.75 -7.23 -8.70
N SER A 51 12.88 -6.73 -8.17
CA SER A 51 14.11 -7.52 -8.05
C SER A 51 14.12 -8.49 -6.86
N SER A 52 13.16 -8.36 -5.93
CA SER A 52 13.03 -9.26 -4.79
C SER A 52 12.51 -10.64 -5.22
N PRO A 53 13.26 -11.74 -5.01
CA PRO A 53 12.79 -13.10 -5.32
C PRO A 53 11.53 -13.46 -4.53
N ILE A 54 11.44 -12.99 -3.28
CA ILE A 54 10.29 -13.22 -2.39
C ILE A 54 9.01 -12.63 -2.98
N PHE A 55 9.12 -11.51 -3.69
CA PHE A 55 7.97 -10.86 -4.32
C PHE A 55 7.44 -11.69 -5.50
N LEU A 56 8.32 -12.33 -6.26
CA LEU A 56 7.97 -13.13 -7.43
C LEU A 56 7.48 -14.55 -7.06
N ASP A 57 8.01 -15.13 -5.99
CA ASP A 57 7.72 -16.51 -5.57
C ASP A 57 6.48 -16.65 -4.65
N GLY A 58 5.54 -15.72 -4.73
CA GLY A 58 4.28 -15.81 -3.99
C GLY A 58 4.35 -15.23 -2.56
N TYR A 59 4.73 -13.95 -2.46
CA TYR A 59 4.78 -13.23 -1.20
C TYR A 59 3.47 -13.34 -0.40
N THR A 60 3.56 -13.95 0.79
CA THR A 60 2.48 -13.97 1.77
C THR A 60 2.70 -12.85 2.77
N ARG A 61 1.80 -11.87 2.80
CA ARG A 61 1.85 -10.77 3.77
C ARG A 61 1.13 -11.14 5.05
N GLY A 62 1.62 -10.63 6.19
CA GLY A 62 0.85 -10.60 7.41
C GLY A 62 -0.28 -9.58 7.28
N VAL A 63 -1.52 -10.04 7.23
CA VAL A 63 -2.71 -9.17 7.26
C VAL A 63 -2.94 -8.74 8.72
N PRO A 64 -2.99 -7.44 9.02
CA PRO A 64 -3.24 -6.99 10.39
C PRO A 64 -4.63 -7.43 10.87
N ASP A 65 -4.72 -7.84 12.13
CA ASP A 65 -5.99 -8.14 12.80
C ASP A 65 -6.61 -6.83 13.32
N PHE A 66 -7.83 -6.54 12.88
CA PHE A 66 -8.58 -5.35 13.29
C PHE A 66 -9.67 -5.65 14.33
N THR A 67 -9.74 -6.87 14.85
CA THR A 67 -10.78 -7.29 15.79
C THR A 67 -10.85 -6.39 17.03
N GLU A 68 -9.69 -6.05 17.63
CA GLU A 68 -9.64 -5.17 18.79
C GLU A 68 -10.10 -3.73 18.45
N TYR A 69 -9.70 -3.21 17.30
CA TYR A 69 -10.10 -1.88 16.84
C TYR A 69 -11.61 -1.78 16.60
N ASN A 70 -12.19 -2.78 15.94
CA ASN A 70 -13.62 -2.81 15.63
C ASN A 70 -14.50 -2.97 16.87
N ASN A 71 -13.94 -3.53 17.96
CA ASN A 71 -14.65 -3.77 19.21
C ASN A 71 -14.44 -2.67 20.26
N ARG A 72 -13.76 -1.56 19.94
CA ARG A 72 -13.63 -0.44 20.87
C ARG A 72 -14.99 0.24 21.10
N PRO A 73 -15.36 0.54 22.36
CA PRO A 73 -16.53 1.35 22.64
C PRO A 73 -16.33 2.76 22.06
N LEU A 74 -17.39 3.30 21.47
CA LEU A 74 -17.45 4.66 20.91
C LEU A 74 -17.35 5.73 21.99
#